data_AF-A0A845LZG7-F1
#
_entry.id   AF-A0A845LZG7-F1
#
_cell.length_a   1.000
_cell.length_b   1.000
_cell.length_c   1.000
_cell.angle_alpha   90.00
_cell.angle_beta   90.00
_cell.angle_gamma   90.00
#
_symmetry.space_group_name_H-M   'P 1'
#
loop_
_entity.id
_entity.type
_entity.pdbx_description
1 polymer ?
#
loop_
_entity_poly.entity_id
_entity_poly.type
_entity_poly.pdbx_seq_one_letter_code
_entity_poly.pdbx_strand_id
1 'polypeptide(L)'
;MSAARTMTDFQNYDDYRAYILRKNVEDAADRHEEKASRKKQRRRLSMSLRIIAFSALLFIMLSVVVIRYADVYEAKYDIHAMQSEIKQINQEIEEIRASMDSTVSLENVERVAVQELKMQYPQPEQIVYLTSNWKYSLDSAAKSDYVVEDGNTTGSMN
;
A
#
# COMPACT_ATOMS: atom_id res chain seq x y z
N MET A 1 5.09 -70.98 13.31
CA MET A 1 4.15 -71.04 14.45
C MET A 1 4.59 -72.20 15.33
N SER A 2 5.15 -71.91 16.50
CA SER A 2 5.58 -72.92 17.47
C SER A 2 4.36 -73.43 18.23
N ALA A 3 4.17 -74.75 18.29
CA ALA A 3 3.05 -75.35 19.03
C ALA A 3 3.15 -75.01 20.53
N ALA A 4 2.04 -74.63 21.15
CA ALA A 4 2.00 -74.30 22.57
C ALA A 4 2.22 -75.57 23.40
N ARG A 5 3.41 -75.70 24.03
CA ARG A 5 3.70 -76.81 24.95
C ARG A 5 2.87 -76.68 26.22
N THR A 6 2.24 -77.77 26.63
CA THR A 6 1.38 -77.85 27.82
C THR A 6 2.15 -78.49 28.97
N MET A 7 1.62 -78.40 30.20
CA MET A 7 2.27 -78.92 31.42
C MET A 7 2.64 -80.41 31.33
N THR A 8 1.89 -81.19 30.54
CA THR A 8 2.10 -82.64 30.33
C THR A 8 3.29 -82.98 29.43
N ASP A 9 3.85 -81.99 28.74
CA ASP A 9 4.99 -82.14 27.81
C ASP A 9 6.36 -82.09 28.53
N PHE A 10 6.34 -81.81 29.85
CA PHE A 10 7.54 -81.68 30.68
C PHE A 10 7.56 -82.79 31.73
N GLN A 11 8.68 -83.50 31.85
CA GLN A 11 8.84 -84.58 32.84
C GLN A 11 8.97 -84.06 34.28
N ASN A 12 9.36 -82.79 34.46
CA ASN A 12 9.60 -82.17 35.75
C ASN A 12 8.88 -80.80 35.86
N TYR A 13 8.37 -80.49 37.05
CA TYR A 13 7.66 -79.24 37.34
C TYR A 13 8.55 -78.00 37.21
N ASP A 14 9.82 -78.11 37.60
CA ASP A 14 10.78 -77.01 37.52
C ASP A 14 11.02 -76.55 36.07
N ASP A 15 11.02 -77.49 35.13
CA ASP A 15 11.18 -77.22 33.70
C ASP A 15 9.95 -76.51 33.12
N TYR A 16 8.75 -76.93 33.50
CA TYR A 16 7.51 -76.25 33.12
C TYR A 16 7.47 -74.83 33.68
N ARG A 17 7.87 -74.65 34.94
CA ARG A 17 7.95 -73.34 35.60
C ARG A 17 8.95 -72.41 34.90
N ALA A 18 10.10 -72.93 34.50
CA ALA A 18 11.09 -72.15 33.74
C ALA A 18 10.56 -71.75 32.35
N TYR A 19 9.84 -72.65 31.67
CA TYR A 19 9.22 -72.39 30.37
C TYR A 19 8.20 -71.24 30.43
N ILE A 20 7.26 -71.28 31.38
CA ILE A 20 6.24 -70.22 31.53
C ILE A 20 6.87 -68.88 31.91
N LEU A 21 7.92 -68.87 32.74
CA LEU A 21 8.59 -67.65 33.15
C LEU A 21 9.27 -66.98 31.94
N ARG A 22 10.01 -67.74 31.14
CA ARG A 22 10.64 -67.24 29.92
C ARG A 22 9.60 -66.71 28.94
N LYS A 23 8.53 -67.46 28.71
CA LYS A 23 7.43 -67.05 27.83
C LYS A 23 6.77 -65.75 28.30
N ASN A 24 6.50 -65.62 29.59
CA ASN A 24 5.91 -64.39 30.14
C ASN A 24 6.83 -63.17 30.01
N VAL A 25 8.14 -63.36 30.13
CA VAL A 25 9.15 -62.30 29.93
C VAL A 25 9.23 -61.90 28.45
N GLU A 26 9.21 -62.87 27.54
CA GLU A 26 9.19 -62.65 26.09
C GLU A 26 7.91 -61.93 25.66
N ASP A 27 6.74 -62.42 26.08
CA ASP A 27 5.45 -61.78 25.83
C ASP A 27 5.39 -60.36 26.46
N ALA A 28 6.05 -60.14 27.60
CA ALA A 28 6.14 -58.81 28.20
C ALA A 28 7.01 -57.87 27.35
N ALA A 29 8.17 -58.33 26.88
CA ALA A 29 9.05 -57.56 26.00
C ALA A 29 8.35 -57.17 24.70
N ASP A 30 7.67 -58.11 24.05
CA ASP A 30 6.91 -57.86 22.82
C ASP A 30 5.79 -56.83 23.03
N ARG A 31 5.04 -56.94 24.13
CA ARG A 31 4.01 -55.95 24.49
C ARG A 31 4.61 -54.57 24.77
N HIS A 32 5.81 -54.48 25.31
CA HIS A 32 6.49 -53.21 25.55
C HIS A 32 6.99 -52.58 24.24
N GLU A 33 7.56 -53.36 23.31
CA GLU A 33 7.96 -52.89 21.98
C GLU A 33 6.76 -52.42 21.15
N GLU A 34 5.66 -53.19 21.18
CA GLU A 34 4.45 -52.83 20.44
C GLU A 34 3.81 -51.53 20.99
N LYS A 35 3.78 -51.35 22.31
CA LYS A 35 3.29 -50.11 22.93
C LYS A 35 4.22 -48.92 22.61
N ALA A 36 5.53 -49.14 22.60
CA ALA A 36 6.51 -48.10 22.29
C ALA A 36 6.42 -47.65 20.82
N SER A 37 6.28 -48.59 19.88
CA SER A 37 6.14 -48.30 18.45
C SER A 37 4.82 -47.56 18.14
N ARG A 38 3.70 -48.01 18.74
CA ARG A 38 2.39 -47.31 18.64
C ARG A 38 2.46 -45.89 19.21
N LYS A 39 3.13 -45.68 20.35
CA LYS A 39 3.33 -44.33 20.95
C LYS A 39 4.19 -43.44 20.05
N LYS A 40 5.25 -43.98 19.45
CA LYS A 40 6.13 -43.27 18.50
C LYS A 40 5.37 -42.87 17.24
N GLN A 41 4.54 -43.76 16.70
CA GLN A 41 3.70 -43.47 15.53
C GLN A 41 2.67 -42.37 15.82
N ARG A 42 1.97 -42.45 16.97
CA ARG A 42 1.03 -41.39 17.40
C ARG A 42 1.74 -40.04 17.58
N ARG A 43 2.95 -40.04 18.17
CA ARG A 43 3.75 -38.82 18.34
C ARG A 43 4.14 -38.22 16.98
N ARG A 44 4.57 -39.04 16.02
CA ARG A 44 4.88 -38.60 14.64
C ARG A 44 3.67 -37.98 13.95
N LEU A 45 2.51 -38.64 14.02
CA LEU A 45 1.26 -38.12 13.45
C LEU A 45 0.82 -36.82 14.12
N SER A 46 0.93 -36.72 15.45
CA SER A 46 0.64 -35.47 16.17
C SER A 46 1.59 -34.33 15.80
N MET A 47 2.85 -34.66 15.50
CA MET A 47 3.86 -33.68 15.11
C MET A 47 3.67 -33.22 13.66
N SER A 48 3.36 -34.13 12.74
CA SER A 48 3.00 -33.77 11.36
C SER A 48 1.72 -32.94 11.33
N LEU A 49 0.70 -33.29 12.12
CA LEU A 49 -0.53 -32.48 12.23
C LEU A 49 -0.26 -31.09 12.79
N ARG A 50 0.63 -30.95 13.79
CA ARG A 50 1.05 -29.63 14.29
C ARG A 50 1.78 -28.83 13.22
N ILE A 51 2.69 -29.45 12.48
CA ILE A 51 3.43 -28.77 11.40
C ILE A 51 2.45 -28.30 10.31
N ILE A 52 1.52 -29.15 9.89
CA ILE A 52 0.49 -28.81 8.90
C ILE A 52 -0.40 -27.67 9.41
N ALA A 53 -0.80 -27.70 10.68
CA ALA A 53 -1.59 -26.63 11.30
C ALA A 53 -0.81 -25.30 11.34
N PHE A 54 0.47 -25.33 11.69
CA PHE A 54 1.33 -24.14 11.66
C PHE A 54 1.51 -23.61 10.24
N SER A 55 1.74 -24.47 9.24
CA SER A 55 1.83 -24.04 7.84
C SER A 55 0.51 -23.43 7.35
N ALA A 56 -0.64 -24.01 7.73
CA ALA A 56 -1.94 -23.49 7.36
C ALA A 56 -2.18 -22.10 7.99
N LEU A 57 -1.81 -21.91 9.26
CA LEU A 57 -1.88 -20.61 9.93
C LEU A 57 -0.99 -19.56 9.25
N LEU A 58 0.24 -19.93 8.87
CA LEU A 58 1.14 -19.06 8.10
C LEU A 58 0.54 -18.65 6.77
N PHE A 59 -0.04 -19.59 6.02
CA PHE A 59 -0.73 -19.30 4.76
C PHE A 59 -1.91 -18.36 4.96
N ILE A 60 -2.76 -18.59 5.96
CA ILE A 60 -3.88 -17.70 6.29
C ILE A 60 -3.36 -16.30 6.62
N MET A 61 -2.30 -16.19 7.41
CA MET A 61 -1.71 -14.90 7.79
C MET A 61 -1.20 -14.13 6.56
N LEU A 62 -0.48 -14.82 5.66
CA LEU A 62 -0.04 -14.25 4.38
C LEU A 62 -1.21 -13.86 3.47
N SER A 63 -2.25 -14.68 3.38
CA SER A 63 -3.46 -14.38 2.60
C SER A 63 -4.20 -13.15 3.16
N VAL A 64 -4.30 -13.00 4.48
CA VAL A 64 -4.89 -11.81 5.11
C VAL A 64 -4.08 -10.56 4.76
N VAL A 65 -2.76 -10.65 4.79
CA VAL A 65 -1.87 -9.56 4.38
C VAL A 65 -2.14 -9.17 2.91
N VAL A 66 -2.23 -10.14 2.00
CA VAL A 66 -2.54 -9.88 0.58
C VAL A 66 -3.93 -9.27 0.40
N ILE A 67 -4.95 -9.73 1.13
CA ILE A 67 -6.32 -9.16 1.06
C ILE A 67 -6.34 -7.73 1.60
N ARG A 68 -5.62 -7.44 2.70
CA ARG A 68 -5.44 -6.06 3.19
C ARG A 68 -4.70 -5.19 2.18
N TYR A 69 -3.75 -5.75 1.44
CA TYR A 69 -3.12 -5.08 0.30
C TYR A 69 -4.05 -4.96 -0.92
N ALA A 70 -5.07 -5.83 -1.05
CA ALA A 70 -6.08 -5.76 -2.10
C ALA A 70 -7.13 -4.66 -1.83
N ASP A 71 -7.52 -4.45 -0.57
CA ASP A 71 -8.28 -3.24 -0.17
C ASP A 71 -7.47 -1.96 -0.50
N VAL A 72 -6.13 -2.05 -0.39
CA VAL A 72 -5.22 -0.99 -0.82
C VAL A 72 -5.09 -0.90 -2.35
N TYR A 73 -5.51 -1.90 -3.13
CA TYR A 73 -5.50 -1.82 -4.60
C TYR A 73 -6.69 -1.06 -5.16
N GLU A 74 -7.83 -1.06 -4.48
CA GLU A 74 -8.95 -0.16 -4.80
C GLU A 74 -8.62 1.28 -4.35
N ALA A 75 -8.09 1.45 -3.14
CA ALA A 75 -7.61 2.76 -2.65
C ALA A 75 -6.42 3.32 -3.48
N LYS A 76 -5.56 2.47 -4.06
CA LYS A 76 -4.47 2.90 -4.96
C LYS A 76 -4.99 3.33 -6.33
N TYR A 77 -6.09 2.75 -6.80
CA TYR A 77 -6.70 3.17 -8.07
C TYR A 77 -7.29 4.57 -7.94
N ASP A 78 -7.97 4.85 -6.82
CA ASP A 78 -8.47 6.20 -6.52
C ASP A 78 -7.33 7.20 -6.35
N ILE A 79 -6.23 6.84 -5.68
CA ILE A 79 -5.06 7.73 -5.54
C ILE A 79 -4.42 8.03 -6.90
N HIS A 80 -4.30 7.05 -7.80
CA HIS A 80 -3.76 7.29 -9.15
C HIS A 80 -4.72 8.06 -10.05
N ALA A 81 -6.03 7.82 -9.95
CA ALA A 81 -7.05 8.56 -10.66
C ALA A 81 -7.07 10.03 -10.19
N MET A 82 -7.07 10.27 -8.88
CA MET A 82 -7.01 11.60 -8.29
C MET A 82 -5.70 12.33 -8.63
N GLN A 83 -4.55 11.64 -8.65
CA GLN A 83 -3.30 12.25 -9.12
C GLN A 83 -3.31 12.61 -10.61
N SER A 84 -3.94 11.77 -11.44
CA SER A 84 -4.10 12.06 -12.87
C SER A 84 -5.02 13.26 -13.09
N GLU A 85 -6.09 13.36 -12.31
CA GLU A 85 -7.05 14.48 -12.37
C GLU A 85 -6.39 15.78 -11.91
N ILE A 86 -5.62 15.75 -10.82
CA ILE A 86 -4.80 16.90 -10.36
C ILE A 86 -3.79 17.31 -11.44
N LYS A 87 -3.16 16.35 -12.12
CA LYS A 87 -2.20 16.66 -13.19
C LYS A 87 -2.89 17.29 -14.40
N GLN A 88 -4.05 16.77 -14.81
CA GLN A 88 -4.82 17.35 -15.92
C GLN A 88 -5.30 18.76 -15.59
N ILE A 89 -5.85 18.99 -14.40
CA ILE A 89 -6.30 20.31 -13.95
C ILE A 89 -5.13 21.31 -13.91
N ASN A 90 -3.95 20.90 -13.42
CA ASN A 90 -2.77 21.77 -13.43
C ASN A 90 -2.27 22.07 -14.85
N GLN A 91 -2.32 21.10 -15.77
CA GLN A 91 -1.99 21.33 -17.17
C GLN A 91 -2.98 22.27 -17.85
N GLU A 92 -4.28 22.13 -17.56
CA GLU A 92 -5.32 23.02 -18.05
C GLU A 92 -5.15 24.44 -17.51
N ILE A 93 -4.77 24.60 -16.23
CA ILE A 93 -4.41 25.90 -15.65
C ILE A 93 -3.18 26.49 -16.34
N GLU A 94 -2.15 25.70 -16.62
CA GLU A 94 -0.94 26.15 -17.30
C GLU A 94 -1.23 26.57 -18.75
N GLU A 95 -2.09 25.83 -19.45
CA GLU A 95 -2.55 26.16 -20.80
C GLU A 95 -3.44 27.42 -20.83
N ILE A 96 -4.36 27.56 -19.88
CA ILE A 96 -5.19 28.77 -19.73
C ILE A 96 -4.31 29.97 -19.34
N ARG A 97 -3.30 29.80 -18.48
CA ARG A 97 -2.33 30.86 -18.16
C ARG A 97 -1.47 31.22 -19.35
N ALA A 98 -0.95 30.26 -20.11
CA ALA A 98 -0.15 30.53 -21.31
C ALA A 98 -0.99 31.19 -22.42
N SER A 99 -2.24 30.80 -22.58
CA SER A 99 -3.17 31.46 -23.50
C SER A 99 -3.57 32.87 -23.02
N MET A 100 -3.71 33.08 -21.71
CA MET A 100 -3.92 34.40 -21.13
C MET A 100 -2.69 35.29 -21.29
N ASP A 101 -1.49 34.80 -20.98
CA ASP A 101 -0.23 35.53 -21.11
C ASP A 101 0.06 35.86 -22.58
N SER A 102 -0.25 34.96 -23.52
CA SER A 102 -0.13 35.26 -24.96
C SER A 102 -1.22 36.22 -25.45
N THR A 103 -2.44 36.18 -24.89
CA THR A 103 -3.52 37.11 -25.24
C THR A 103 -3.31 38.51 -24.65
N VAL A 104 -2.79 38.59 -23.42
CA VAL A 104 -2.45 39.82 -22.69
C VAL A 104 -1.04 40.29 -23.03
N SER A 105 -0.25 39.49 -23.75
CA SER A 105 1.07 39.90 -24.22
C SER A 105 0.95 41.24 -24.96
N LEU A 106 1.88 42.14 -24.63
CA LEU A 106 1.92 43.49 -25.19
C LEU A 106 1.88 43.46 -26.73
N GLU A 107 2.46 42.42 -27.33
CA GLU A 107 2.46 42.14 -28.76
C GLU A 107 1.06 41.86 -29.34
N ASN A 108 0.21 41.11 -28.64
CA ASN A 108 -1.16 40.87 -29.10
C ASN A 108 -2.03 42.12 -28.92
N VAL A 109 -1.84 42.87 -27.83
CA VAL A 109 -2.53 44.15 -27.61
C VAL A 109 -2.17 45.16 -28.69
N GLU A 110 -0.88 45.29 -29.02
CA GLU A 110 -0.39 46.13 -30.12
C GLU A 110 -0.96 45.67 -31.47
N ARG A 111 -0.96 44.36 -31.73
CA ARG A 111 -1.51 43.78 -32.96
C ARG A 111 -2.99 44.11 -33.12
N VAL A 112 -3.83 43.85 -32.12
CA VAL A 112 -5.27 44.16 -32.17
C VAL A 112 -5.50 45.67 -32.30
N ALA A 113 -4.76 46.49 -31.54
CA ALA A 113 -4.86 47.94 -31.61
C ALA A 113 -4.56 48.47 -33.02
N VAL A 114 -3.45 48.04 -33.64
CA VAL A 114 -3.02 48.56 -34.95
C VAL A 114 -3.78 47.91 -36.11
N GLN A 115 -3.99 46.59 -36.07
CA GLN A 115 -4.54 45.85 -37.20
C GLN A 115 -6.07 45.87 -37.25
N GLU A 116 -6.73 45.65 -36.11
CA GLU A 116 -8.19 45.55 -36.03
C GLU A 116 -8.82 46.91 -35.69
N LEU A 117 -8.30 47.60 -34.68
CA LEU A 117 -8.84 48.88 -34.22
C LEU A 117 -8.27 50.09 -34.97
N LYS A 118 -7.31 49.88 -35.89
CA LYS A 118 -6.64 50.92 -36.70
C LYS A 118 -6.07 52.07 -35.86
N MET A 119 -5.68 51.79 -34.62
CA MET A 119 -4.98 52.74 -33.76
C MET A 119 -3.59 53.01 -34.34
N GLN A 120 -3.21 54.28 -34.34
CA GLN A 120 -1.87 54.73 -34.74
C GLN A 120 -1.13 55.23 -33.52
N TYR A 121 0.20 55.06 -33.50
CA TYR A 121 1.03 55.65 -32.46
C TYR A 121 0.85 57.18 -32.44
N PRO A 122 0.71 57.79 -31.25
CA PRO A 122 0.55 59.23 -31.13
C PRO A 122 1.80 59.93 -31.65
N GLN A 123 1.61 61.01 -32.41
CA GLN A 123 2.71 61.84 -32.86
C GLN A 123 3.29 62.65 -31.68
N PRO A 124 4.56 63.07 -31.72
CA PRO A 124 5.21 63.79 -30.63
C PRO A 124 4.43 65.04 -30.16
N GLU A 125 3.69 65.68 -31.07
CA GLU A 125 2.89 66.87 -30.80
C GLU A 125 1.58 66.57 -30.06
N GLN A 126 1.14 65.31 -30.05
CA GLN A 126 -0.06 64.82 -29.37
C GLN A 126 0.23 64.30 -27.95
N ILE A 127 1.51 64.26 -27.56
CA ILE A 127 1.94 63.77 -26.24
C ILE A 127 2.05 64.96 -25.29
N VAL A 128 1.12 65.03 -24.32
CA VAL A 128 1.15 66.04 -23.26
C VAL A 128 1.73 65.43 -21.99
N TYR A 129 2.91 65.90 -21.60
CA TYR A 129 3.53 65.52 -20.32
C TYR A 129 2.93 66.37 -19.20
N LEU A 130 2.15 65.73 -18.33
CA LEU A 130 1.64 66.38 -17.13
C LEU A 130 2.78 66.46 -16.10
N THR A 131 3.20 67.69 -15.76
CA THR A 131 4.10 67.88 -14.62
C THR A 131 3.23 67.87 -13.35
N SER A 132 3.48 66.90 -12.46
CA SER A 132 2.73 66.77 -11.22
C SER A 132 3.12 67.89 -10.24
N ASN A 133 2.43 69.03 -10.31
CA ASN A 133 2.33 69.95 -9.17
C ASN A 133 1.03 69.60 -8.42
N TRP A 134 1.15 68.60 -7.56
CA TRP A 134 0.06 68.02 -6.79
C TRP A 134 -0.54 69.05 -5.81
N LYS A 135 -1.63 69.70 -6.22
CA LYS A 135 -2.51 70.41 -5.27
C LYS A 135 -4.02 70.27 -5.54
N TYR A 136 -4.44 69.55 -6.56
CA TYR A 136 -5.86 69.22 -6.72
C TYR A 136 -6.03 67.71 -6.86
N SER A 137 -6.67 67.18 -5.82
CA SER A 137 -7.05 65.80 -5.59
C SER A 137 -7.81 65.20 -6.77
N LEU A 138 -7.37 64.00 -7.19
CA LEU A 138 -8.24 63.01 -7.83
C LEU A 138 -9.30 62.60 -6.80
N ASP A 139 -10.34 63.42 -6.69
CA ASP A 139 -11.52 63.10 -5.91
C ASP A 139 -12.40 62.15 -6.70
N SER A 140 -12.66 61.00 -6.07
CA SER A 140 -13.80 60.10 -6.25
C SER A 140 -14.26 59.77 -7.68
N ALA A 141 -13.90 58.58 -8.19
CA ALA A 141 -14.85 57.69 -8.91
C ALA A 141 -14.23 56.40 -9.52
N ALA A 142 -13.11 55.87 -9.03
CA ALA A 142 -12.61 54.58 -9.54
C ALA A 142 -12.01 53.70 -8.44
N LYS A 143 -12.84 53.38 -7.44
CA LYS A 143 -12.65 52.17 -6.65
C LYS A 143 -13.01 50.99 -7.57
N SER A 144 -12.00 50.36 -8.17
CA SER A 144 -12.10 49.03 -8.76
C SER A 144 -10.88 48.26 -8.30
N ASP A 145 -11.15 47.21 -7.54
CA ASP A 145 -10.20 46.30 -6.94
C ASP A 145 -9.18 45.77 -7.97
N TYR A 146 -7.90 45.97 -7.66
CA TYR A 146 -6.84 45.08 -8.12
C TYR A 146 -6.02 44.69 -6.91
N VAL A 147 -6.35 43.54 -6.33
CA VAL A 147 -5.44 42.82 -5.42
C VAL A 147 -4.43 42.14 -6.31
N VAL A 148 -3.23 42.72 -6.43
CA VAL A 148 -2.05 41.99 -6.92
C VAL A 148 -1.56 41.16 -5.74
N GLU A 149 -1.91 39.88 -5.71
CA GLU A 149 -1.37 38.93 -4.73
C GLU A 149 0.02 38.50 -5.20
N ASP A 150 1.03 39.25 -4.76
CA ASP A 150 2.44 38.97 -5.06
C ASP A 150 2.91 37.81 -4.16
N GLY A 151 3.00 36.62 -4.74
CA GLY A 151 3.43 35.40 -4.07
C GLY A 151 4.93 35.39 -3.83
N ASN A 152 5.39 35.90 -2.68
CA ASN A 152 6.62 35.41 -2.04
C ASN A 152 6.77 35.87 -0.58
N THR A 153 6.52 35.00 0.40
CA THR A 153 7.37 34.90 1.60
C THR A 153 7.26 33.52 2.24
N THR A 154 8.40 32.85 2.24
CA THR A 154 8.75 31.67 3.02
C THR A 154 8.70 31.97 4.52
N GLY A 155 8.16 31.05 5.33
CA GLY A 155 8.71 30.77 6.66
C GLY A 155 7.81 31.01 7.89
N SER A 156 7.62 29.90 8.61
CA SER A 156 7.73 29.79 10.07
C SER A 156 6.46 29.76 10.93
N MET A 157 6.31 28.59 11.58
CA MET A 157 5.76 28.32 12.92
C MET A 157 4.25 28.50 13.16
N ASN A 158 3.54 27.37 13.21
CA ASN A 158 3.21 26.69 14.47
C ASN A 158 2.94 25.20 14.24
#